data_AF-A0A1G2BWP9-F1
#
_entry.id   AF-A0A1G2BWP9-F1
#
_cell.length_a   1.000
_cell.length_b   1.000
_cell.length_c   1.000
_cell.angle_alpha   90.00
_cell.angle_beta   90.00
_cell.angle_gamma   90.00
#
_symmetry.space_group_name_H-M   'P 1'
#
loop_
_entity.id
_entity.type
_entity.pdbx_description
1 polymer ?
#
loop_
_entity_poly.entity_id
_entity_poly.type
_entity_poly.pdbx_seq_one_letter_code
_entity_poly.pdbx_strand_id
1 'polypeptide(L)'
;MLDEDKDSQFSKLTPESIVINYIFDMENGDFGILDEVKSAIHQQIALELVRVGQGKLLAGNLDKFKDLDKRQIVETILESGDDFLAKQIAGQTSDVEFEDLGKIIDKI
;
A
#
# COMPACT_ATOMS: atom_id res chain seq x y z
N MET A 1 -30.91 1.93 2.00
CA MET A 1 -30.74 2.42 0.61
C MET A 1 -29.50 1.71 0.12
N LEU A 2 -29.67 0.72 -0.75
CA LEU A 2 -28.55 -0.03 -1.32
C LEU A 2 -27.76 0.98 -2.14
N ASP A 3 -26.52 1.26 -1.77
CA ASP A 3 -25.63 2.04 -2.60
C ASP A 3 -25.52 1.31 -3.94
N GLU A 4 -26.22 1.85 -4.93
CA GLU A 4 -26.14 1.41 -6.30
C GLU A 4 -24.67 1.52 -6.68
N ASP A 5 -24.03 0.35 -6.77
CA ASP A 5 -22.79 0.12 -7.49
C ASP A 5 -22.99 0.75 -8.87
N LYS A 6 -22.69 2.04 -8.99
CA LYS A 6 -22.22 2.61 -10.24
C LYS A 6 -21.00 1.78 -10.53
N ASP A 7 -21.16 0.80 -11.40
CA ASP A 7 -20.10 -0.04 -11.91
C ASP A 7 -19.10 0.91 -12.56
N SER A 8 -18.19 1.43 -11.73
CA SER A 8 -17.07 2.25 -12.14
C SER A 8 -16.40 1.46 -13.24
N GLN A 9 -16.01 2.12 -14.34
CA GLN A 9 -15.26 1.43 -15.41
C GLN A 9 -13.99 0.73 -14.87
N PHE A 10 -13.57 1.09 -13.65
CA PHE A 10 -12.44 0.53 -12.92
C PHE A 10 -12.79 -0.64 -11.99
N SER A 11 -14.06 -1.05 -11.86
CA SER A 11 -14.51 -2.14 -10.96
C SER A 11 -13.91 -3.51 -11.28
N LYS A 12 -13.42 -3.67 -12.52
CA LYS A 12 -12.77 -4.90 -13.02
C LYS A 12 -11.25 -4.84 -12.99
N LEU A 13 -10.65 -3.72 -12.58
CA LEU A 13 -9.20 -3.62 -12.53
C LEU A 13 -8.67 -4.48 -11.38
N THR A 14 -7.62 -5.25 -11.66
CA THR A 14 -6.85 -5.94 -10.62
C THR A 14 -5.88 -4.96 -9.97
N PRO A 15 -5.47 -5.20 -8.71
CA PRO A 15 -4.42 -4.41 -8.06
C PRO A 15 -3.15 -4.30 -8.91
N GLU A 16 -2.71 -5.40 -9.51
CA GLU A 16 -1.57 -5.43 -10.44
C GLU A 16 -1.80 -4.52 -11.66
N SER A 17 -2.98 -4.58 -12.29
CA SER A 17 -3.31 -3.71 -13.43
C SER A 17 -3.36 -2.24 -13.05
N ILE A 18 -3.77 -1.91 -11.83
CA ILE A 18 -3.75 -0.53 -11.30
C ILE A 18 -2.31 -0.05 -11.15
N VAL A 19 -1.48 -0.86 -10.49
CA VAL A 19 -0.07 -0.53 -10.26
C VAL A 19 0.67 -0.32 -11.59
N ILE A 20 0.51 -1.24 -12.53
CA ILE A 20 1.21 -1.19 -13.83
C ILE A 20 0.71 -0.03 -14.71
N ASN A 21 -0.60 0.15 -14.87
CA ASN A 21 -1.13 1.06 -15.89
C ASN A 21 -1.40 2.49 -15.39
N TYR A 22 -1.45 2.72 -14.08
CA TYR A 22 -1.81 4.02 -13.51
C TYR A 22 -0.70 4.57 -12.61
N ILE A 23 -0.09 3.72 -11.79
CA ILE A 23 0.87 4.20 -10.80
C ILE A 23 2.30 4.26 -11.36
N PHE A 24 2.70 3.37 -12.27
CA PHE A 24 4.08 3.33 -12.76
C PHE A 24 4.44 4.39 -13.81
N ASP A 25 3.47 4.85 -14.59
CA ASP A 25 3.74 5.67 -15.77
C ASP A 25 4.19 7.12 -15.43
N MET A 26 4.15 7.51 -14.15
CA MET A 26 4.53 8.87 -13.70
C MET A 26 5.60 8.85 -12.60
N GLU A 27 6.46 9.88 -12.57
CA GLU A 27 7.59 10.01 -11.62
C GLU A 27 7.18 9.84 -10.14
N ASN A 28 5.97 10.27 -9.77
CA ASN A 28 5.40 10.11 -8.42
C ASN A 28 4.14 9.22 -8.39
N GLY A 29 3.81 8.58 -9.51
CA GLY A 29 2.57 7.82 -9.76
C GLY A 29 1.27 8.62 -9.77
N ASP A 30 0.30 8.18 -10.59
CA ASP A 30 -1.07 8.71 -10.54
C ASP A 30 -1.90 7.89 -9.54
N PHE A 31 -1.97 8.40 -8.32
CA PHE A 31 -2.79 7.83 -7.25
C PHE A 31 -4.25 8.33 -7.26
N GLY A 32 -4.66 9.18 -8.21
CA GLY A 32 -6.05 9.61 -8.35
C GLY A 32 -7.00 8.45 -8.63
N ILE A 33 -6.50 7.37 -9.23
CA ILE A 33 -7.24 6.11 -9.42
C ILE A 33 -7.79 5.52 -8.11
N LEU A 34 -7.17 5.82 -6.96
CA LEU A 34 -7.63 5.34 -5.64
C LEU A 34 -8.98 5.95 -5.22
N ASP A 35 -9.36 7.11 -5.76
CA ASP A 35 -10.69 7.69 -5.52
C ASP A 35 -11.79 7.01 -6.36
N GLU A 36 -11.39 6.27 -7.39
CA GLU A 36 -12.28 5.66 -8.39
C GLU A 36 -12.49 4.15 -8.19
N VAL A 37 -11.73 3.54 -7.27
CA VAL A 37 -11.80 2.11 -6.92
C VAL A 37 -12.25 1.90 -5.47
N LYS A 38 -12.72 0.69 -5.16
CA LYS A 38 -13.21 0.35 -3.81
C LYS A 38 -12.04 0.34 -2.81
N SER A 39 -12.21 0.97 -1.64
CA SER A 39 -11.16 0.97 -0.60
C SER A 39 -10.73 -0.43 -0.17
N ALA A 40 -11.64 -1.42 -0.28
CA ALA A 40 -11.37 -2.83 -0.01
C ALA A 40 -10.20 -3.44 -0.83
N ILE A 41 -9.79 -2.81 -1.95
CA ILE A 41 -8.63 -3.26 -2.74
C ILE A 41 -7.35 -2.46 -2.46
N HIS A 42 -7.41 -1.39 -1.67
CA HIS A 42 -6.26 -0.52 -1.40
C HIS A 42 -5.12 -1.28 -0.71
N GLN A 43 -5.43 -2.18 0.23
CA GLN A 43 -4.44 -3.05 0.86
C GLN A 43 -3.67 -3.88 -0.17
N GLN A 44 -4.38 -4.45 -1.15
CA GLN A 44 -3.76 -5.28 -2.18
C GLN A 44 -2.88 -4.44 -3.12
N ILE A 45 -3.29 -3.20 -3.43
CA ILE A 45 -2.47 -2.26 -4.23
C ILE A 45 -1.20 -1.89 -3.46
N ALA A 46 -1.29 -1.63 -2.15
CA ALA A 46 -0.13 -1.29 -1.32
C ALA A 46 0.88 -2.44 -1.26
N LEU A 47 0.41 -3.67 -1.03
CA LEU A 47 1.27 -4.86 -1.04
C LEU A 47 1.88 -5.12 -2.41
N GLU A 48 1.14 -4.88 -3.48
CA GLU A 48 1.64 -5.00 -4.85
C GLU A 48 2.76 -4.00 -5.13
N LEU A 49 2.63 -2.74 -4.69
CA LEU A 49 3.71 -1.75 -4.78
C LEU A 49 4.98 -2.20 -4.04
N VAL A 50 4.85 -2.84 -2.87
CA VAL A 50 6.01 -3.42 -2.18
C VAL A 50 6.61 -4.57 -2.99
N ARG A 51 5.77 -5.50 -3.47
CA ARG A 51 6.20 -6.69 -4.23
C ARG A 51 7.02 -6.35 -5.47
N VAL A 52 6.66 -5.29 -6.17
CA VAL A 52 7.32 -4.80 -7.40
C VAL A 52 8.46 -3.82 -7.13
N GLY A 53 8.85 -3.61 -5.87
CA GLY A 53 9.98 -2.75 -5.49
C GLY A 53 9.67 -1.25 -5.51
N GLN A 54 8.39 -0.87 -5.56
CA GLN A 54 7.89 0.51 -5.58
C GLN A 54 7.37 0.98 -4.22
N GLY A 55 7.83 0.36 -3.13
CA GLY A 55 7.44 0.72 -1.78
C GLY A 55 7.74 2.19 -1.40
N LYS A 56 8.72 2.84 -2.05
CA LYS A 56 8.97 4.28 -1.89
C LYS A 56 7.80 5.14 -2.38
N LEU A 57 7.13 4.77 -3.47
CA LEU A 57 5.93 5.46 -3.96
C LEU A 57 4.78 5.31 -2.96
N LEU A 58 4.63 4.12 -2.36
CA LEU A 58 3.67 3.89 -1.27
C LEU A 58 3.95 4.81 -0.08
N ALA A 59 5.20 4.88 0.39
CA ALA A 59 5.56 5.72 1.54
C ALA A 59 5.34 7.22 1.30
N GLY A 60 5.51 7.68 0.05
CA GLY A 60 5.25 9.07 -0.33
C GLY A 60 3.77 9.43 -0.46
N ASN A 61 2.87 8.45 -0.54
CA ASN A 61 1.45 8.65 -0.82
C ASN A 61 0.53 7.88 0.16
N LEU A 62 1.04 7.51 1.33
CA LEU A 62 0.35 6.63 2.28
C LEU A 62 -1.01 7.19 2.75
N ASP A 63 -1.15 8.51 2.78
CA ASP A 63 -2.36 9.26 3.13
C ASP A 63 -3.51 9.10 2.12
N LYS A 64 -3.22 8.71 0.88
CA LYS A 64 -4.23 8.46 -0.16
C LYS A 64 -4.87 7.07 -0.04
N PHE A 65 -4.21 6.16 0.67
CA PHE A 65 -4.73 4.82 0.89
C PHE A 65 -5.73 4.82 2.06
N LYS A 66 -6.74 3.96 1.96
CA LYS A 66 -7.80 3.80 2.96
C LYS A 66 -7.78 2.34 3.41
N ASP A 67 -8.21 2.11 4.65
CA ASP A 67 -8.38 0.77 5.21
C ASP A 67 -7.11 -0.11 5.15
N LEU A 68 -5.94 0.51 5.33
CA LEU A 68 -4.66 -0.20 5.33
C LEU A 68 -4.42 -0.92 6.67
N ASP A 69 -4.04 -2.19 6.58
CA ASP A 69 -3.30 -2.86 7.63
C ASP A 69 -1.81 -2.53 7.46
N LYS A 70 -1.40 -1.43 8.08
CA LYS A 70 -0.02 -0.93 8.02
C LYS A 70 0.97 -1.89 8.69
N ARG A 71 0.53 -2.66 9.69
CA ARG A 71 1.39 -3.65 10.36
C ARG A 71 1.77 -4.75 9.36
N GLN A 72 0.78 -5.31 8.65
CA GLN A 72 1.03 -6.32 7.62
C GLN A 72 1.98 -5.80 6.53
N ILE A 73 1.81 -4.54 6.11
CA ILE A 73 2.69 -3.91 5.11
C ILE A 73 4.14 -3.85 5.63
N VAL A 74 4.33 -3.39 6.87
CA VAL A 74 5.67 -3.31 7.46
C VAL A 74 6.31 -4.69 7.63
N GLU A 75 5.56 -5.69 8.10
CA GLU A 75 6.03 -7.08 8.19
C GLU A 75 6.46 -7.60 6.81
N THR A 76 5.66 -7.37 5.77
CA THR A 76 5.98 -7.75 4.37
C THR A 76 7.26 -7.07 3.87
N ILE A 77 7.47 -5.79 4.20
CA ILE A 77 8.68 -5.05 3.81
C ILE A 77 9.92 -5.60 4.54
N LEU A 78 9.80 -5.94 5.83
CA LEU A 78 10.89 -6.54 6.60
C LEU A 78 11.28 -7.92 6.05
N GLU A 79 10.29 -8.74 5.68
CA GLU A 79 10.54 -10.03 5.00
C GLU A 79 11.26 -9.88 3.66
N SER A 80 11.11 -8.73 2.98
CA SER A 80 11.85 -8.39 1.76
C SER A 80 13.26 -7.84 2.02
N GLY A 81 13.60 -7.53 3.27
CA GLY A 81 14.90 -7.02 3.70
C GLY A 81 15.09 -5.51 3.60
N ASP A 82 14.03 -4.73 3.36
CA ASP A 82 14.11 -3.26 3.29
C ASP A 82 13.75 -2.59 4.63
N ASP A 83 14.64 -2.74 5.61
CA ASP A 83 14.50 -2.15 6.95
C ASP A 83 14.27 -0.63 6.95
N PHE A 84 14.84 0.07 5.98
CA PHE A 84 14.71 1.52 5.88
C PHE A 84 13.28 1.90 5.52
N LEU A 85 12.72 1.28 4.49
CA LEU A 85 11.34 1.50 4.10
C LEU A 85 10.37 1.08 5.20
N ALA A 86 10.60 -0.05 5.86
CA ALA A 86 9.79 -0.52 6.98
C ALA A 86 9.69 0.53 8.10
N LYS A 87 10.83 1.11 8.48
CA LYS A 87 10.90 2.19 9.48
C LYS A 87 10.21 3.47 9.01
N GLN A 88 10.32 3.80 7.73
CA GLN A 88 9.65 4.97 7.16
C GLN A 88 8.12 4.84 7.23
N ILE A 89 7.56 3.70 6.80
CA ILE A 89 6.11 3.45 6.86
C ILE A 89 5.63 3.40 8.32
N ALA A 90 6.36 2.71 9.20
CA ALA A 90 6.01 2.62 10.61
C ALA A 90 6.02 3.99 11.29
N GLY A 91 6.99 4.86 10.98
CA GLY A 91 7.06 6.22 11.52
C GLY A 91 5.91 7.14 11.07
N GLN A 92 5.18 6.78 10.02
CA GLN A 92 4.00 7.50 9.54
C GLN A 92 2.69 7.02 10.19
N THR A 93 2.75 6.18 11.22
CA THR A 93 1.58 5.70 11.93
C THR A 93 1.80 5.57 13.43
N SER A 94 0.75 5.83 14.22
CA SER A 94 0.73 5.52 15.65
C SER A 94 0.50 4.04 15.93
N ASP A 95 0.04 3.29 14.92
CA ASP A 95 -0.50 1.94 15.10
C ASP A 95 0.61 0.85 15.12
N VAL A 96 1.86 1.24 14.89
CA VAL A 96 3.01 0.34 14.87
C VAL A 96 4.02 0.84 15.89
N GLU A 97 4.08 0.15 17.03
CA GLU A 97 5.08 0.42 18.07
C GLU A 97 6.46 -0.06 17.60
N PHE A 98 7.49 0.77 17.75
CA PHE A 98 8.87 0.43 17.35
C PHE A 98 9.40 -0.85 18.02
N GLU A 99 8.92 -1.17 19.22
CA GLU A 99 9.31 -2.39 19.94
C GLU A 99 8.81 -3.68 19.25
N ASP A 100 7.69 -3.61 18.54
CA ASP A 100 7.16 -4.75 17.77
C ASP A 100 8.02 -5.02 16.53
N LEU A 101 8.62 -3.99 15.94
CA LEU A 101 9.53 -4.12 14.81
C LEU A 101 10.86 -4.79 15.18
N GLY A 102 11.40 -4.46 16.35
CA GLY A 102 12.64 -5.09 16.86
C GLY A 102 12.49 -6.62 16.97
N LYS A 103 11.34 -7.09 17.46
CA LYS A 103 11.05 -8.53 17.57
C LYS A 103 10.86 -9.24 16.23
N ILE A 104 10.50 -8.52 15.18
CA ILE A 104 10.37 -9.07 13.83
C ILE A 104 11.75 -9.22 13.21
N ILE A 105 12.60 -8.18 13.29
CA ILE A 105 13.97 -8.19 12.77
C ILE A 105 14.81 -9.29 13.43
N ASP A 106 14.70 -9.47 14.74
CA ASP A 106 15.46 -10.50 15.47
C ASP A 106 15.06 -11.96 15.12
N LYS A 107 13.98 -12.17 14.37
CA LYS A 107 13.46 -13.50 13.99
C LYS A 107 13.78 -13.93 12.55
N ILE A 108 14.29 -13.03 11.71
CA ILE A 108 14.60 -13.26 10.29
C ILE A 108 16.08 -13.62 10.15
#